data_AF-A0A845HYM8-F1
#
_entry.id   AF-A0A845HYM8-F1
#
_cell.length_a   1.000
_cell.length_b   1.000
_cell.length_c   1.000
_cell.angle_alpha   90.00
_cell.angle_beta   90.00
_cell.angle_gamma   90.00
#
_symmetry.space_group_name_H-M   'P 1'
#
loop_
_entity.id
_entity.type
_entity.pdbx_description
1 polymer ?
#
loop_
_entity_poly.entity_id
_entity_poly.type
_entity_poly.pdbx_seq_one_letter_code
_entity_poly.pdbx_strand_id
1 'polypeptide(L)'
;MRITTAVVIATAALALSACSTTRGPGEDGYRLPGAGPASNEEFEKMKGHLEQNARSSTAKATAEKAVASDVKPGVITIGHVGSLREVDPAAMSDFYKKSYLASAEKWHLGAAPAMSESEFTSSIAGYTGITTWNIPGFIARRTTAVVLKTDVPLIDFPGKFSASFWGTTGDLVAARSNPDGLFFVTSVLCKESATDYKACSEQFTRGNFDANTGVELENDLSQKVDGNRIDVTTFKAVPKI
;
A
#
# COMPACT_ATOMS: atom_id res chain seq x y z
N MET A 1 3.98 52.16 47.26
CA MET A 1 4.71 53.13 46.42
C MET A 1 5.11 52.39 45.14
N ARG A 2 4.68 52.89 43.98
CA ARG A 2 4.72 52.23 42.66
C ARG A 2 6.05 52.47 41.95
N ILE A 3 6.63 51.44 41.30
CA ILE A 3 7.49 51.47 40.08
C ILE A 3 7.38 50.06 39.46
N THR A 4 6.53 49.73 38.47
CA THR A 4 6.50 49.93 36.99
C THR A 4 7.60 49.24 36.17
N THR A 5 7.17 48.51 35.12
CA THR A 5 7.84 48.11 33.84
C THR A 5 8.84 46.93 33.86
N ALA A 6 8.90 45.98 32.91
CA ALA A 6 8.23 45.79 31.62
C ALA A 6 8.20 44.29 31.24
N VAL A 7 7.12 43.86 30.57
CA VAL A 7 6.94 42.57 29.91
C VAL A 7 7.41 42.72 28.45
N VAL A 8 8.25 41.81 27.95
CA VAL A 8 8.61 41.73 26.52
C VAL A 8 7.92 40.51 25.92
N ILE A 9 6.85 40.77 25.17
CA ILE A 9 6.19 39.84 24.26
C ILE A 9 6.81 40.06 22.89
N ALA A 10 7.42 39.03 22.30
CA ALA A 10 7.85 39.05 20.91
C ALA A 10 6.72 38.51 20.03
N THR A 11 5.88 39.42 19.53
CA THR A 11 4.99 39.19 18.39
C THR A 11 5.80 39.23 17.10
N ALA A 12 5.98 38.09 16.44
CA ALA A 12 6.44 38.04 15.05
C ALA A 12 5.24 38.15 14.11
N ALA A 13 5.14 39.29 13.44
CA ALA A 13 4.10 39.63 12.50
C ALA A 13 4.21 38.85 11.19
N LEU A 14 3.04 38.44 10.68
CA LEU A 14 2.81 37.92 9.33
C LEU A 14 3.21 38.95 8.27
N ALA A 15 4.12 38.57 7.38
CA ALA A 15 4.28 39.21 6.07
C ALA A 15 3.75 38.26 5.01
N LEU A 16 2.48 38.47 4.63
CA LEU A 16 1.86 37.88 3.44
C LEU A 16 2.37 38.63 2.20
N SER A 17 3.41 38.11 1.56
CA SER A 17 3.69 38.43 0.15
C SER A 17 2.96 37.42 -0.73
N ALA A 18 1.86 37.90 -1.32
CA ALA A 18 1.14 37.21 -2.38
C ALA A 18 2.05 37.03 -3.60
N CYS A 19 2.36 35.79 -3.96
CA CYS A 19 2.78 35.45 -5.32
C CYS A 19 1.58 34.86 -6.05
N SER A 20 0.92 35.70 -6.85
CA SER A 20 0.04 35.23 -7.92
C SER A 20 0.90 34.55 -8.99
N THR A 21 0.77 33.24 -9.14
CA THR A 21 1.22 32.55 -10.34
C THR A 21 -0.01 32.16 -11.14
N THR A 22 -0.24 32.94 -12.20
CA THR A 22 -1.03 32.56 -13.37
C THR A 22 -0.60 31.17 -13.84
N ARG A 23 -1.49 30.18 -13.70
CA ARG A 23 -1.31 28.83 -14.23
C ARG A 23 -1.67 28.82 -15.71
N GLY A 24 -0.67 28.63 -16.58
CA GLY A 24 -0.88 28.14 -17.94
C GLY A 24 -1.02 26.61 -17.93
N PRO A 25 -1.70 26.00 -18.92
CA PRO A 25 -1.83 24.55 -18.99
C PRO A 25 -0.54 23.95 -19.55
N GLY A 26 0.17 23.14 -18.75
CA GLY A 26 1.29 22.32 -19.23
C GLY A 26 2.52 22.14 -18.33
N GLU A 27 2.57 22.70 -17.12
CA GLU A 27 3.76 22.62 -16.24
C GLU A 27 3.45 22.05 -14.86
N ASP A 28 3.23 20.73 -14.76
CA ASP A 28 3.22 20.01 -13.48
C ASP A 28 4.48 19.13 -13.38
N GLY A 29 5.59 19.75 -12.99
CA GLY A 29 6.81 19.07 -12.55
C GLY A 29 7.28 19.66 -11.22
N TYR A 30 7.40 18.82 -10.19
CA TYR A 30 7.93 19.23 -8.89
C TYR A 30 9.43 19.60 -8.99
N ARG A 31 9.79 20.80 -8.53
CA ARG A 31 11.19 21.22 -8.29
C ARG A 31 11.59 20.87 -6.85
N LEU A 32 12.63 20.05 -6.68
CA LEU A 32 13.33 19.90 -5.41
C LEU A 32 14.19 21.16 -5.16
N PRO A 33 14.28 21.68 -3.92
CA PRO A 33 15.10 22.84 -3.64
C PRO A 33 16.58 22.50 -3.82
N GLY A 34 17.23 23.10 -4.82
CA GLY A 34 18.67 23.00 -5.08
C GLY A 34 19.11 22.09 -6.23
N ALA A 35 18.19 21.39 -6.91
CA ALA A 35 18.51 20.60 -8.10
C ALA A 35 17.75 21.16 -9.31
N GLY A 36 18.48 21.49 -10.38
CA GLY A 36 17.88 21.75 -11.69
C GLY A 36 17.11 20.52 -12.20
N PRO A 37 16.33 20.64 -13.29
CA PRO A 37 15.66 19.49 -13.88
C PRO A 37 16.71 18.42 -14.20
N ALA A 38 16.52 17.21 -13.67
CA ALA A 38 17.40 16.09 -13.95
C ALA A 38 17.49 15.89 -15.46
N SER A 39 18.70 15.75 -15.98
CA SER A 39 18.90 15.48 -17.40
C SER A 39 18.29 14.11 -17.75
N ASN A 40 17.81 13.93 -18.99
CA ASN A 40 17.28 12.64 -19.46
C ASN A 40 18.28 11.49 -19.24
N GLU A 41 19.57 11.79 -19.24
CA GLU A 41 20.66 10.83 -19.02
C GLU A 41 20.75 10.37 -17.56
N GLU A 42 20.57 11.28 -16.59
CA GLU A 42 20.49 10.94 -15.17
C GLU A 42 19.23 10.13 -14.86
N PHE A 43 18.12 10.43 -15.54
CA PHE A 43 16.88 9.66 -15.45
C PHE A 43 17.07 8.22 -15.96
N GLU A 44 17.67 8.04 -17.13
CA GLU A 44 17.94 6.71 -17.69
C GLU A 44 18.96 5.90 -16.87
N LYS A 45 19.99 6.57 -16.31
CA LYS A 45 20.97 5.92 -15.42
C LYS A 45 20.33 5.47 -14.11
N MET A 46 19.49 6.31 -13.51
CA MET A 46 18.73 5.99 -12.31
C MET A 46 17.71 4.86 -12.57
N LYS A 47 17.09 4.85 -13.75
CA LYS A 47 16.26 3.75 -14.26
C LYS A 47 17.03 2.43 -14.36
N GLY A 48 18.23 2.42 -14.95
CA GLY A 48 19.05 1.21 -15.05
C GLY A 48 19.43 0.62 -13.69
N HIS A 49 19.81 1.47 -12.73
CA HIS A 49 20.13 1.04 -11.36
C HIS A 49 18.91 0.49 -10.61
N LEU A 50 17.72 1.06 -10.85
CA LEU A 50 16.49 0.61 -10.20
C LEU A 50 15.92 -0.67 -10.84
N GLU A 51 16.04 -0.85 -12.16
CA GLU A 51 15.71 -2.12 -12.83
C GLU A 51 16.59 -3.26 -12.30
N GLN A 52 17.89 -3.01 -12.13
CA GLN A 52 18.80 -3.94 -11.49
C GLN A 52 18.38 -4.25 -10.05
N ASN A 53 18.01 -3.23 -9.26
CA ASN A 53 17.59 -3.43 -7.87
C ASN A 53 16.25 -4.16 -7.75
N ALA A 54 15.28 -3.87 -8.63
CA ALA A 54 13.98 -4.55 -8.67
C ALA A 54 14.10 -6.01 -9.13
N ARG A 55 15.07 -6.32 -10.01
CA ARG A 55 15.41 -7.68 -10.44
C ARG A 55 16.38 -8.40 -9.50
N SER A 56 17.05 -7.68 -8.60
CA SER A 56 18.04 -8.26 -7.70
C SER A 56 17.40 -9.24 -6.72
N SER A 57 18.15 -10.27 -6.33
CA SER A 57 17.80 -11.23 -5.29
C SER A 57 17.40 -10.57 -3.96
N THR A 58 17.85 -9.33 -3.72
CA THR A 58 17.49 -8.53 -2.55
C THR A 58 16.03 -8.07 -2.56
N ALA A 59 15.46 -7.70 -3.71
CA ALA A 59 14.05 -7.34 -3.83
C ALA A 59 13.13 -8.57 -3.69
N LYS A 60 13.60 -9.73 -4.17
CA LYS A 60 12.97 -11.04 -3.94
C LYS A 60 13.02 -11.43 -2.45
N ALA A 61 14.18 -11.36 -1.81
CA ALA A 61 14.35 -11.64 -0.38
C ALA A 61 13.58 -10.65 0.52
N THR A 62 13.43 -9.40 0.10
CA THR A 62 12.60 -8.40 0.81
C THR A 62 11.11 -8.69 0.65
N ALA A 63 10.67 -9.15 -0.53
CA ALA A 63 9.30 -9.61 -0.72
C ALA A 63 9.00 -10.88 0.09
N GLU A 64 9.91 -11.86 0.07
CA GLU A 64 9.82 -13.09 0.89
C GLU A 64 9.77 -12.75 2.39
N LYS A 65 10.59 -11.80 2.87
CA LYS A 65 10.53 -11.30 4.26
C LYS A 65 9.28 -10.46 4.56
N ALA A 66 8.74 -9.71 3.60
CA ALA A 66 7.54 -8.89 3.78
C ALA A 66 6.26 -9.73 3.77
N VAL A 67 6.24 -10.88 3.08
CA VAL A 67 5.17 -11.88 3.23
C VAL A 67 5.25 -12.56 4.60
N ALA A 68 6.46 -12.76 5.12
CA ALA A 68 6.67 -13.30 6.47
C ALA A 68 6.45 -12.28 7.62
N SER A 69 6.24 -11.00 7.33
CA SER A 69 6.05 -9.97 8.36
C SER A 69 4.62 -9.97 8.89
N ASP A 70 4.45 -10.26 10.18
CA ASP A 70 3.30 -10.01 11.08
C ASP A 70 1.88 -9.95 10.49
N VAL A 71 1.55 -10.78 9.50
CA VAL A 71 0.18 -10.92 9.03
C VAL A 71 -0.55 -11.96 9.88
N LYS A 72 -1.50 -11.51 10.72
CA LYS A 72 -2.40 -12.40 11.46
C LYS A 72 -3.59 -12.82 10.57
N PRO A 73 -4.12 -14.04 10.69
CA PRO A 73 -5.42 -14.41 10.13
C PRO A 73 -6.56 -13.52 10.63
N GLY A 74 -7.64 -13.43 9.85
CA GLY A 74 -8.82 -12.64 10.21
C GLY A 74 -8.65 -11.13 10.06
N VAL A 75 -7.81 -10.66 9.14
CA VAL A 75 -7.64 -9.23 8.81
C VAL A 75 -8.14 -8.94 7.39
N ILE A 76 -8.80 -7.80 7.23
CA ILE A 76 -9.13 -7.16 5.96
C ILE A 76 -8.20 -5.96 5.78
N THR A 77 -7.55 -5.84 4.62
CA THR A 77 -6.78 -4.65 4.24
C THR A 77 -7.51 -3.94 3.11
N ILE A 78 -7.80 -2.65 3.27
CA ILE A 78 -8.33 -1.79 2.21
C ILE A 78 -7.29 -0.75 1.86
N GLY A 79 -6.89 -0.70 0.59
CA GLY A 79 -5.89 0.22 0.12
C GLY A 79 -5.70 0.08 -1.38
N HIS A 80 -4.75 0.82 -1.92
CA HIS A 80 -4.52 0.77 -3.35
C HIS A 80 -3.42 -0.22 -3.71
N VAL A 81 -3.57 -0.91 -4.83
CA VAL A 81 -2.54 -1.81 -5.33
C VAL A 81 -1.33 -1.05 -5.86
N GLY A 82 -0.15 -1.58 -5.56
CA GLY A 82 1.09 -1.25 -6.26
C GLY A 82 1.26 -2.12 -7.50
N SER A 83 2.42 -2.02 -8.15
CA SER A 83 2.72 -2.84 -9.33
C SER A 83 2.72 -4.34 -9.00
N LEU A 84 2.15 -5.14 -9.90
CA LEU A 84 2.21 -6.59 -9.81
C LEU A 84 3.66 -7.07 -10.00
N ARG A 85 4.11 -7.90 -9.06
CA ARG A 85 5.35 -8.65 -9.15
C ARG A 85 4.99 -10.10 -9.43
N GLU A 86 5.03 -10.43 -10.71
CA GLU A 86 4.84 -11.81 -11.16
C GLU A 86 5.94 -12.71 -10.59
N VAL A 87 5.53 -13.91 -10.18
CA VAL A 87 6.47 -14.95 -9.75
C VAL A 87 6.68 -15.88 -10.94
N ASP A 88 7.94 -16.08 -11.31
CA ASP A 88 8.32 -17.05 -12.34
C ASP A 88 7.73 -18.42 -12.00
N PRO A 89 7.03 -19.10 -12.92
CA PRO A 89 6.54 -20.46 -12.72
C PRO A 89 7.60 -21.42 -12.14
N ALA A 90 8.86 -21.29 -12.56
CA ALA A 90 9.97 -22.10 -12.05
C ALA A 90 10.33 -21.80 -10.58
N ALA A 91 10.00 -20.60 -10.09
CA ALA A 91 10.27 -20.15 -8.72
C ALA A 91 9.06 -20.27 -7.78
N MET A 92 7.89 -20.66 -8.30
CA MET A 92 6.64 -20.68 -7.55
C MET A 92 6.61 -21.74 -6.43
N SER A 93 7.19 -22.92 -6.69
CA SER A 93 7.38 -23.98 -5.69
C SER A 93 8.25 -23.50 -4.53
N ASP A 94 9.35 -22.81 -4.86
CA ASP A 94 10.25 -22.23 -3.87
C ASP A 94 9.58 -21.14 -3.03
N PHE A 95 8.77 -20.30 -3.66
CA PHE A 95 8.00 -19.26 -2.97
C PHE A 95 6.98 -19.87 -2.00
N TYR A 96 6.26 -20.92 -2.43
CA TYR A 96 5.37 -21.68 -1.56
C TYR A 96 6.12 -22.24 -0.34
N LYS A 97 7.23 -22.95 -0.57
CA LYS A 97 7.98 -23.61 0.51
C LYS A 97 8.60 -22.62 1.50
N LYS A 98 9.14 -21.49 1.02
CA LYS A 98 9.88 -20.55 1.86
C LYS A 98 9.02 -19.47 2.49
N SER A 99 7.96 -19.05 1.83
CA SER A 99 7.13 -17.93 2.28
C SER A 99 5.77 -18.40 2.79
N TYR A 100 5.06 -19.22 2.00
CA TYR A 100 3.71 -19.66 2.36
C TYR A 100 3.70 -20.61 3.55
N LEU A 101 4.51 -21.68 3.50
CA LEU A 101 4.58 -22.66 4.59
C LEU A 101 5.09 -22.03 5.89
N ALA A 102 6.06 -21.12 5.83
CA ALA A 102 6.55 -20.43 7.02
C ALA A 102 5.46 -19.60 7.71
N SER A 103 4.56 -18.98 6.94
CA SER A 103 3.40 -18.27 7.48
C SER A 103 2.34 -19.24 8.02
N ALA A 104 2.04 -20.31 7.28
CA ALA A 104 1.10 -21.34 7.70
C ALA A 104 1.55 -22.00 9.02
N GLU A 105 2.83 -22.34 9.16
CA GLU A 105 3.40 -22.90 10.39
C GLU A 105 3.29 -21.93 11.57
N LYS A 106 3.46 -20.61 11.34
CA LYS A 106 3.34 -19.59 12.38
C LYS A 106 1.91 -19.48 12.93
N TRP A 107 0.90 -19.56 12.06
CA TRP A 107 -0.48 -19.22 12.41
C TRP A 107 -1.45 -20.39 12.49
N HIS A 108 -1.08 -21.53 11.93
CA HIS A 108 -1.93 -22.71 11.78
C HIS A 108 -1.20 -23.97 12.24
N LEU A 109 -0.73 -23.94 13.50
CA LEU A 109 0.09 -25.00 14.10
C LEU A 109 -0.62 -26.37 14.08
N GLY A 110 0.05 -27.36 13.48
CA GLY A 110 -0.40 -28.76 13.48
C GLY A 110 -1.52 -29.08 12.48
N ALA A 111 -1.96 -28.11 11.68
CA ALA A 111 -2.89 -28.33 10.58
C ALA A 111 -2.16 -28.33 9.22
N ALA A 112 -2.77 -28.98 8.24
CA ALA A 112 -2.32 -28.83 6.86
C ALA A 112 -2.57 -27.38 6.39
N PRO A 113 -1.69 -26.81 5.54
CA PRO A 113 -1.93 -25.51 4.95
C PRO A 113 -3.26 -25.48 4.20
N ALA A 114 -3.94 -24.32 4.23
CA ALA A 114 -5.22 -24.09 3.57
C ALA A 114 -5.17 -24.29 2.05
N MET A 115 -3.98 -24.15 1.45
CA MET A 115 -3.74 -24.35 0.02
C MET A 115 -2.58 -25.33 -0.16
N SER A 116 -2.78 -26.33 -1.02
CA SER A 116 -1.71 -27.26 -1.40
C SER A 116 -0.67 -26.60 -2.31
N GLU A 117 0.53 -27.16 -2.40
CA GLU A 117 1.57 -26.64 -3.30
C GLU A 117 1.11 -26.62 -4.77
N SER A 118 0.41 -27.66 -5.22
CA SER A 118 -0.12 -27.72 -6.58
C SER A 118 -1.18 -26.66 -6.83
N GLU A 119 -2.10 -26.46 -5.88
CA GLU A 119 -3.12 -25.43 -5.99
C GLU A 119 -2.48 -24.04 -6.02
N PHE A 120 -1.56 -23.78 -5.10
CA PHE A 120 -0.83 -22.51 -5.02
C PHE A 120 -0.10 -22.20 -6.33
N THR A 121 0.70 -23.15 -6.82
CA THR A 121 1.49 -22.95 -8.04
C THR A 121 0.61 -22.78 -9.29
N SER A 122 -0.55 -23.44 -9.32
CA SER A 122 -1.49 -23.33 -10.42
C SER A 122 -2.29 -22.03 -10.40
N SER A 123 -2.62 -21.49 -9.22
CA SER A 123 -3.56 -20.38 -9.04
C SER A 123 -2.93 -19.00 -8.87
N ILE A 124 -1.70 -18.91 -8.35
CA ILE A 124 -1.07 -17.63 -8.04
C ILE A 124 -0.36 -17.04 -9.26
N ALA A 125 -0.60 -15.77 -9.57
CA ALA A 125 0.15 -15.01 -10.58
C ALA A 125 1.38 -14.33 -10.00
N GLY A 126 1.27 -13.84 -8.77
CA GLY A 126 2.32 -13.10 -8.10
C GLY A 126 1.80 -12.37 -6.88
N TYR A 127 2.47 -11.27 -6.54
CA TYR A 127 2.14 -10.46 -5.37
C TYR A 127 2.19 -8.97 -5.68
N THR A 128 1.43 -8.20 -4.93
CA THR A 128 1.41 -6.73 -4.97
C THR A 128 1.47 -6.17 -3.56
N GLY A 129 1.95 -4.93 -3.41
CA GLY A 129 1.84 -4.19 -2.16
C GLY A 129 0.55 -3.39 -2.14
N ILE A 130 -0.26 -3.54 -1.10
CA ILE A 130 -1.45 -2.72 -0.85
C ILE A 130 -1.06 -1.57 0.07
N THR A 131 -1.20 -0.35 -0.43
CA THR A 131 -0.87 0.88 0.31
C THR A 131 -2.14 1.41 0.99
N THR A 132 -2.17 1.38 2.32
CA THR A 132 -3.30 1.87 3.12
C THR A 132 -3.14 3.33 3.51
N TRP A 133 -1.91 3.82 3.56
CA TRP A 133 -1.60 5.22 3.87
C TRP A 133 -0.30 5.67 3.21
N ASN A 134 -0.27 6.92 2.75
CA ASN A 134 0.90 7.55 2.16
C ASN A 134 0.99 9.00 2.64
N ILE A 135 2.00 9.34 3.45
CA ILE A 135 2.45 10.72 3.60
C ILE A 135 3.67 10.89 2.67
N PRO A 136 3.65 11.85 1.73
CA PRO A 136 4.82 12.18 0.93
C PRO A 136 6.06 12.42 1.80
N GLY A 137 7.13 11.65 1.58
CA GLY A 137 8.38 11.75 2.34
C GLY A 137 8.49 10.84 3.59
N PHE A 138 7.46 10.06 3.92
CA PHE A 138 7.48 9.08 5.02
C PHE A 138 7.17 7.66 4.54
N ILE A 139 7.42 6.67 5.41
CA ILE A 139 7.19 5.24 5.13
C ILE A 139 5.70 5.00 4.91
N ALA A 140 5.33 4.58 3.69
CA ALA A 140 3.99 4.11 3.39
C ALA A 140 3.74 2.75 4.06
N ARG A 141 2.62 2.60 4.78
CA ARG A 141 2.21 1.28 5.30
C ARG A 141 1.76 0.43 4.11
N ARG A 142 2.57 -0.58 3.79
CA ARG A 142 2.36 -1.51 2.68
C ARG A 142 2.16 -2.92 3.23
N THR A 143 1.05 -3.53 2.86
CA THR A 143 0.75 -4.93 3.14
C THR A 143 0.94 -5.72 1.86
N THR A 144 1.77 -6.77 1.88
CA THR A 144 1.90 -7.63 0.70
C THR A 144 0.69 -8.55 0.57
N ALA A 145 0.08 -8.58 -0.60
CA ALA A 145 -1.02 -9.48 -0.93
C ALA A 145 -0.70 -10.29 -2.18
N VAL A 146 -1.11 -11.56 -2.16
CA VAL A 146 -1.07 -12.48 -3.28
C VAL A 146 -2.22 -12.17 -4.24
N VAL A 147 -1.97 -12.32 -5.53
CA VAL A 147 -2.94 -12.10 -6.60
C VAL A 147 -3.15 -13.42 -7.36
N LEU A 148 -4.41 -13.84 -7.50
CA LEU A 148 -4.78 -15.00 -8.30
C LEU A 148 -4.65 -14.68 -9.79
N LYS A 149 -4.29 -15.67 -10.62
CA LYS A 149 -4.22 -15.53 -12.07
C LYS A 149 -5.53 -15.05 -12.69
N THR A 150 -6.66 -15.48 -12.13
CA THR A 150 -8.00 -15.06 -12.55
C THR A 150 -8.28 -13.58 -12.33
N ASP A 151 -7.60 -12.98 -11.35
CA ASP A 151 -7.90 -11.61 -10.91
C ASP A 151 -6.95 -10.59 -11.56
N VAL A 152 -5.82 -11.03 -12.09
CA VAL A 152 -4.88 -10.17 -12.84
C VAL A 152 -5.56 -9.31 -13.91
N PRO A 153 -6.39 -9.86 -14.82
CA PRO A 153 -7.05 -9.04 -15.84
C PRO A 153 -8.14 -8.11 -15.29
N LEU A 154 -8.55 -8.30 -14.02
CA LEU A 154 -9.59 -7.51 -13.38
C LEU A 154 -9.03 -6.32 -12.60
N ILE A 155 -7.72 -6.26 -12.37
CA ILE A 155 -7.07 -5.24 -11.54
C ILE A 155 -6.16 -4.37 -12.40
N ASP A 156 -6.34 -3.06 -12.33
CA ASP A 156 -5.47 -2.10 -13.01
C ASP A 156 -4.27 -1.83 -12.10
N PHE A 157 -3.19 -2.57 -12.33
CA PHE A 157 -1.92 -2.35 -11.63
C PHE A 157 -1.17 -1.16 -12.25
N PRO A 158 -0.57 -0.28 -11.43
CA PRO A 158 0.25 0.78 -11.95
C PRO A 158 1.52 0.17 -12.57
N GLY A 159 1.99 0.77 -13.66
CA GLY A 159 3.26 0.39 -14.29
C GLY A 159 4.41 0.41 -13.29
N LYS A 160 5.38 -0.51 -13.47
CA LYS A 160 6.53 -0.69 -12.56
C LYS A 160 7.35 0.60 -12.32
N PHE A 161 7.27 1.53 -13.26
CA PHE A 161 7.99 2.81 -13.23
C PHE A 161 7.22 3.96 -12.56
N SER A 162 5.90 4.05 -12.73
CA SER A 162 5.11 5.16 -12.17
C SER A 162 4.97 5.04 -10.64
N ALA A 163 4.75 3.82 -10.14
CA ALA A 163 4.48 3.56 -8.73
C ALA A 163 5.65 3.90 -7.77
N SER A 164 6.89 3.94 -8.27
CA SER A 164 8.08 4.21 -7.45
C SER A 164 8.42 5.70 -7.34
N PHE A 165 7.97 6.54 -8.27
CA PHE A 165 8.33 7.97 -8.32
C PHE A 165 7.21 8.93 -7.92
N TRP A 166 5.95 8.58 -8.17
CA TRP A 166 4.84 9.52 -8.04
C TRP A 166 3.83 9.16 -6.96
N GLY A 167 4.07 8.07 -6.22
CA GLY A 167 3.04 7.51 -5.36
C GLY A 167 1.77 7.12 -6.15
N THR A 168 1.87 6.93 -7.47
CA THR A 168 0.77 6.48 -8.31
C THR A 168 0.41 5.07 -7.88
N THR A 169 -0.77 4.96 -7.31
CA THR A 169 -1.35 3.69 -6.91
C THR A 169 -2.38 3.27 -7.96
N GLY A 170 -2.54 1.98 -8.21
CA GLY A 170 -3.60 1.48 -9.07
C GLY A 170 -4.94 1.44 -8.36
N ASP A 171 -5.76 0.47 -8.77
CA ASP A 171 -7.10 0.24 -8.22
C ASP A 171 -7.15 0.23 -6.69
N LEU A 172 -8.24 0.76 -6.15
CA LEU A 172 -8.58 0.57 -4.75
C LEU A 172 -9.16 -0.84 -4.59
N VAL A 173 -8.57 -1.63 -3.70
CA VAL A 173 -8.94 -3.03 -3.49
C VAL A 173 -9.18 -3.33 -2.02
N ALA A 174 -9.90 -4.42 -1.78
CA ALA A 174 -9.91 -5.12 -0.51
C ALA A 174 -9.14 -6.44 -0.65
N ALA A 175 -8.33 -6.74 0.35
CA ALA A 175 -7.68 -8.03 0.51
C ALA A 175 -8.02 -8.64 1.87
N ARG A 176 -8.06 -9.98 1.94
CA ARG A 176 -8.31 -10.72 3.18
C ARG A 176 -7.18 -11.70 3.46
N SER A 177 -6.77 -11.78 4.71
CA SER A 177 -5.87 -12.83 5.15
C SER A 177 -6.62 -14.18 5.19
N ASN A 178 -6.03 -15.23 4.65
CA ASN A 178 -6.51 -16.60 4.85
C ASN A 178 -6.11 -17.13 6.25
N PRO A 179 -6.52 -18.36 6.64
CA PRO A 179 -6.13 -18.98 7.91
C PRO A 179 -4.61 -19.14 8.09
N ASP A 180 -3.86 -19.19 7.00
CA ASP A 180 -2.39 -19.32 7.02
C ASP A 180 -1.67 -17.97 7.11
N GLY A 181 -2.41 -16.86 7.23
CA GLY A 181 -1.84 -15.52 7.38
C GLY A 181 -1.31 -14.91 6.08
N LEU A 182 -1.78 -15.31 4.90
CA LEU A 182 -1.50 -14.59 3.66
C LEU A 182 -2.70 -13.78 3.20
N PHE A 183 -2.46 -12.52 2.82
CA PHE A 183 -3.47 -11.71 2.16
C PHE A 183 -3.67 -12.13 0.72
N PHE A 184 -4.92 -12.28 0.33
CA PHE A 184 -5.36 -12.41 -1.05
C PHE A 184 -6.16 -11.18 -1.42
N VAL A 185 -5.90 -10.58 -2.58
CA VAL A 185 -6.83 -9.59 -3.13
C VAL A 185 -8.15 -10.30 -3.40
N THR A 186 -9.23 -9.86 -2.77
CA THR A 186 -10.55 -10.51 -2.88
C THR A 186 -11.55 -9.68 -3.66
N SER A 187 -11.33 -8.36 -3.79
CA SER A 187 -12.28 -7.48 -4.47
C SER A 187 -11.59 -6.22 -4.99
N VAL A 188 -11.93 -5.84 -6.23
CA VAL A 188 -11.69 -4.49 -6.75
C VAL A 188 -12.86 -3.61 -6.31
N LEU A 189 -12.57 -2.56 -5.55
CA LEU A 189 -13.58 -1.65 -5.01
C LEU A 189 -13.84 -0.48 -5.95
N CYS A 190 -12.76 0.14 -6.45
CA CYS A 190 -12.84 1.26 -7.38
C CYS A 190 -11.71 1.18 -8.40
N LYS A 191 -12.08 1.39 -9.67
CA LYS A 191 -11.15 1.47 -10.79
C LYS A 191 -10.47 2.83 -10.84
N GLU A 192 -9.15 2.89 -10.73
CA GLU A 192 -8.41 4.17 -10.78
C GLU A 192 -8.63 4.90 -12.10
N SER A 193 -8.78 4.14 -13.18
CA SER A 193 -9.08 4.61 -14.53
C SER A 193 -10.51 5.13 -14.72
N ALA A 194 -11.43 4.91 -13.76
CA ALA A 194 -12.82 5.33 -13.89
C ALA A 194 -13.03 6.82 -13.62
N THR A 195 -13.93 7.45 -14.38
CA THR A 195 -14.21 8.89 -14.28
C THR A 195 -14.86 9.29 -12.96
N ASP A 196 -15.54 8.35 -12.30
CA ASP A 196 -16.19 8.52 -11.00
C ASP A 196 -15.34 8.02 -9.83
N TYR A 197 -14.06 7.72 -10.05
CA TYR A 197 -13.15 7.14 -9.04
C TYR A 197 -13.21 7.85 -7.70
N LYS A 198 -13.17 9.20 -7.71
CA LYS A 198 -13.22 10.00 -6.48
C LYS A 198 -14.48 9.69 -5.66
N ALA A 199 -15.65 9.77 -6.28
CA ALA A 199 -16.94 9.50 -5.64
C ALA A 199 -17.07 8.02 -5.19
N CYS A 200 -16.50 7.09 -5.96
CA CYS A 200 -16.40 5.70 -5.55
C CYS A 200 -15.55 5.55 -4.28
N SER A 201 -14.34 6.12 -4.28
CA SER A 201 -13.35 5.96 -3.20
C SER A 201 -13.81 6.56 -1.87
N GLU A 202 -14.65 7.61 -1.89
CA GLU A 202 -15.22 8.25 -0.70
C GLU A 202 -16.13 7.32 0.13
N GLN A 203 -16.62 6.21 -0.46
CA GLN A 203 -17.42 5.21 0.25
C GLN A 203 -16.57 4.27 1.12
N PHE A 204 -15.24 4.33 1.02
CA PHE A 204 -14.33 3.38 1.63
C PHE A 204 -13.32 4.08 2.54
N THR A 205 -12.98 3.43 3.64
CA THR A 205 -11.86 3.86 4.50
C THR A 205 -10.69 2.91 4.30
N ARG A 206 -9.52 3.46 4.00
CA ARG A 206 -8.28 2.69 3.86
C ARG A 206 -7.71 2.35 5.24
N GLY A 207 -7.15 1.16 5.39
CA GLY A 207 -6.63 0.68 6.66
C GLY A 207 -6.61 -0.84 6.76
N ASN A 208 -6.31 -1.33 7.96
CA ASN A 208 -6.46 -2.72 8.33
C ASN A 208 -7.67 -2.82 9.27
N PHE A 209 -8.49 -3.85 9.09
CA PHE A 209 -9.73 -4.04 9.83
C PHE A 209 -9.85 -5.49 10.27
N ASP A 210 -10.44 -5.73 11.43
CA ASP A 210 -10.78 -7.07 11.87
C ASP A 210 -11.88 -7.66 10.96
N ALA A 211 -11.65 -8.86 10.43
CA ALA A 211 -12.52 -9.46 9.42
C ALA A 211 -13.89 -9.88 9.95
N ASN A 212 -14.06 -9.96 11.27
CA ASN A 212 -15.31 -10.37 11.90
C ASN A 212 -16.16 -9.17 12.32
N THR A 213 -15.52 -8.11 12.82
CA THR A 213 -16.18 -6.95 13.43
C THR A 213 -16.18 -5.71 12.54
N GLY A 214 -15.23 -5.64 11.59
CA GLY A 214 -14.99 -4.48 10.72
C GLY A 214 -14.31 -3.31 11.41
N VAL A 215 -13.87 -3.46 12.66
CA VAL A 215 -13.20 -2.40 13.43
C VAL A 215 -11.76 -2.22 12.94
N GLU A 216 -11.33 -0.97 12.78
CA GLU A 216 -9.96 -0.62 12.39
C GLU A 216 -8.95 -1.14 13.41
N LEU A 217 -7.82 -1.61 12.90
CA LEU A 217 -6.73 -2.17 13.66
C LEU A 217 -5.51 -1.24 13.68
N GLU A 218 -4.82 -1.22 14.81
CA GLU A 218 -3.54 -0.55 15.00
C GLU A 218 -2.40 -1.26 14.23
N ASN A 219 -1.18 -0.75 14.39
CA ASN A 219 0.01 -1.36 13.80
C ASN A 219 0.34 -2.74 14.39
N ASP A 220 0.03 -2.95 15.66
CA ASP A 220 0.20 -4.22 16.37
C ASP A 220 -1.00 -5.17 16.20
N LEU A 221 -1.94 -4.82 15.33
CA LEU A 221 -3.19 -5.55 15.06
C LEU A 221 -4.15 -5.65 16.25
N SER A 222 -3.98 -4.82 17.28
CA SER A 222 -5.01 -4.58 18.28
C SER A 222 -6.13 -3.70 17.73
N GLN A 223 -7.32 -3.76 18.32
CA GLN A 223 -8.42 -2.87 17.94
C GLN A 223 -8.06 -1.43 18.28
N LYS A 224 -8.22 -0.54 17.31
CA LYS A 224 -7.98 0.89 17.48
C LYS A 224 -9.11 1.52 18.26
N VAL A 225 -8.75 2.20 19.37
CA VAL A 225 -9.70 3.01 20.14
C VAL A 225 -10.22 4.12 19.23
N ASP A 226 -11.54 4.25 19.15
CA ASP A 226 -12.23 5.17 18.22
C ASP A 226 -11.81 4.97 16.75
N GLY A 227 -11.43 3.75 16.38
CA GLY A 227 -11.11 3.36 15.02
C GLY A 227 -12.29 3.56 14.07
N ASN A 228 -12.00 3.65 12.77
CA ASN A 228 -13.05 3.58 11.76
C ASN A 228 -13.68 2.18 11.75
N ARG A 229 -14.87 2.09 11.16
CA ARG A 229 -15.54 0.81 10.97
C ARG A 229 -15.94 0.63 9.52
N ILE A 230 -15.87 -0.60 9.04
CA ILE A 230 -16.38 -1.00 7.74
C ILE A 230 -17.46 -2.08 7.91
N ASP A 231 -18.34 -2.17 6.93
CA ASP A 231 -19.16 -3.35 6.73
C ASP A 231 -18.29 -4.45 6.12
N VAL A 232 -18.12 -5.58 6.81
CA VAL A 232 -17.19 -6.63 6.39
C VAL A 232 -17.64 -7.38 5.14
N THR A 233 -18.86 -7.17 4.64
CA THR A 233 -19.35 -7.82 3.41
C THR A 233 -19.13 -6.94 2.19
N THR A 234 -19.41 -5.64 2.34
CA THR A 234 -19.37 -4.64 1.26
C THR A 234 -18.12 -3.79 1.28
N PHE A 235 -17.34 -3.85 2.35
CA PHE A 235 -16.14 -3.05 2.65
C PHE A 235 -16.38 -1.54 2.83
N LYS A 236 -17.63 -1.08 2.69
CA LYS A 236 -17.97 0.35 2.80
C LYS A 236 -17.80 0.83 4.23
N ALA A 237 -17.41 2.10 4.37
CA ALA A 237 -17.31 2.76 5.66
C ALA A 237 -18.69 2.83 6.34
N VAL A 238 -18.72 2.54 7.64
CA VAL A 238 -19.90 2.66 8.49
C VAL A 238 -19.79 3.97 9.28
N PRO A 239 -20.82 4.84 9.26
CA PRO A 239 -20.82 6.07 10.04
C PRO A 239 -20.60 5.79 11.53
N LYS A 240 -19.78 6.62 12.17
CA LYS A 240 -19.66 6.63 13.63
C LYS A 240 -20.97 7.20 14.20
N ILE A 241 -21.59 6.47 15.12
CA ILE A 241 -22.78 6.89 15.86
C ILE A 241 -22.33 7.70 17.08
#